data_AF-A0A395UJB8-F1
#
_entry.id   AF-A0A395UJB8-F1
#
_cell.length_a   1.000
_cell.length_b   1.000
_cell.length_c   1.000
_cell.angle_alpha   90.00
_cell.angle_beta   90.00
_cell.angle_gamma   90.00
#
_symmetry.space_group_name_H-M   'P 1'
#
loop_
_entity.id
_entity.type
_entity.pdbx_description
1 polymer ?
#
loop_
_entity_poly.entity_id
_entity_poly.type
_entity_poly.pdbx_seq_one_letter_code
_entity_poly.pdbx_strand_id
1 'polypeptide(L)'
;MTPKEEYIMKKTGLFQNETLFFYTYIAHNGQIYKTTAASLDICRKLRDRWQRHLSTSFTGHRHIANYAEVKKKVENAVRFCYKNGQRFFYVGGAIGFDTIAAESVLRLKEEFPDIVLIVVVPFPQQDKLFNSSYRNRYFNILNMADEVITISDSFSNFAYLKRNDYMISHSSQLIAYWDEISLGGTSYTVRKAYEKKLTIYNLYK
;
A
#
# COMPACT_ATOMS: atom_id res chain seq x y z
N MET A 1 14.48 4.85 -3.19
CA MET A 1 15.37 5.43 -2.15
C MET A 1 14.90 4.93 -0.77
N THR A 2 15.78 4.79 0.22
CA THR A 2 15.34 4.48 1.59
C THR A 2 14.69 5.74 2.21
N PRO A 3 13.49 5.65 2.80
CA PRO A 3 12.86 6.79 3.43
C PRO A 3 13.73 7.35 4.57
N LYS A 4 13.70 8.66 4.73
CA LYS A 4 14.50 9.37 5.74
C LYS A 4 13.63 10.30 6.57
N GLU A 5 13.83 10.26 7.88
CA GLU A 5 13.20 11.17 8.85
C GLU A 5 14.26 12.06 9.47
N GLU A 6 14.02 13.37 9.50
CA GLU A 6 14.90 14.38 10.08
C GLU A 6 14.09 15.40 10.87
N TYR A 7 14.65 15.93 11.96
CA TYR A 7 13.99 16.99 12.72
C TYR A 7 14.96 17.91 13.46
N ILE A 8 14.52 19.14 13.71
CA ILE A 8 15.18 20.11 14.58
C ILE A 8 14.25 20.45 15.73
N MET A 9 14.76 20.41 16.96
CA MET A 9 14.04 20.82 18.16
C MET A 9 14.38 22.27 18.50
N LYS A 10 13.37 23.10 18.79
CA LYS A 10 13.55 24.43 19.33
C LYS A 10 12.74 24.61 20.60
N LYS A 11 13.37 25.20 21.62
CA LYS A 11 12.67 25.72 22.79
C LYS A 11 11.99 27.04 22.41
N THR A 12 10.75 27.21 22.87
CA THR A 12 9.91 28.37 22.56
C THR A 12 9.19 28.87 23.81
N GLY A 13 8.49 30.00 23.66
CA GLY A 13 7.82 30.69 24.76
C GLY A 13 8.77 31.61 25.54
N LEU A 14 8.18 32.56 26.27
CA LEU A 14 8.92 33.57 27.05
C LEU A 14 9.89 32.93 28.07
N PHE A 15 9.52 31.76 28.60
CA PHE A 15 10.30 31.01 29.59
C PHE A 15 11.02 29.78 29.01
N GLN A 16 11.03 29.58 27.69
CA GLN A 16 11.68 28.43 27.02
C GLN A 16 11.13 27.04 27.45
N ASN A 17 9.90 26.99 27.96
CA ASN A 17 9.26 25.77 28.47
C ASN A 17 8.54 24.97 27.37
N GLU A 18 8.20 25.62 26.25
CA GLU A 18 7.57 24.97 25.11
C GLU A 18 8.63 24.36 24.19
N THR A 19 8.26 23.31 23.47
CA THR A 19 9.16 22.65 22.51
C THR A 19 8.45 22.48 21.19
N LEU A 20 9.07 22.94 20.11
CA LEU A 20 8.61 22.72 18.74
C LEU A 20 9.59 21.84 17.98
N PHE A 21 9.05 20.91 17.20
CA PHE A 21 9.78 20.04 16.30
C PHE A 21 9.53 20.47 14.87
N PHE A 22 10.57 20.90 14.16
CA PHE A 22 10.55 21.13 12.72
C PHE A 22 10.93 19.83 12.04
N TYR A 23 9.94 19.15 11.46
CA TYR A 23 10.05 17.78 10.98
C TYR A 23 10.10 17.74 9.45
N THR A 24 10.98 16.91 8.90
CA THR A 24 11.09 16.61 7.47
C THR A 24 11.11 15.09 7.27
N TYR A 25 10.30 14.60 6.35
CA TYR A 25 10.30 13.22 5.88
C TYR A 25 10.51 13.19 4.37
N ILE A 26 11.40 12.31 3.92
CA ILE A 26 11.66 12.07 2.50
C ILE A 26 11.23 10.63 2.20
N ALA A 27 10.24 10.47 1.33
CA ALA A 27 9.65 9.17 1.01
C ALA A 27 10.49 8.36 -0.01
N HIS A 28 10.07 7.12 -0.31
CA HIS A 28 10.75 6.22 -1.25
C HIS A 28 11.01 6.83 -2.63
N ASN A 29 10.08 7.66 -3.11
CA ASN A 29 10.11 8.36 -4.39
C ASN A 29 10.72 9.77 -4.32
N GLY A 30 11.31 10.16 -3.18
CA GLY A 30 11.93 11.47 -3.00
C GLY A 30 10.95 12.61 -2.67
N GLN A 31 9.63 12.36 -2.60
CA GLN A 31 8.69 13.38 -2.13
C GLN A 31 9.00 13.78 -0.69
N ILE A 32 8.99 15.08 -0.44
CA ILE A 32 9.34 15.66 0.86
C ILE A 32 8.06 16.14 1.55
N TYR A 33 7.83 15.66 2.77
CA TYR A 33 6.79 16.14 3.68
C TYR A 33 7.43 16.91 4.83
N LYS A 34 6.96 18.14 5.08
CA LYS A 34 7.42 18.97 6.20
C LYS A 34 6.24 19.34 7.09
N THR A 35 6.47 19.35 8.40
CA THR A 35 5.47 19.82 9.38
C THR A 35 6.16 20.39 10.61
N THR A 36 5.39 21.04 11.48
CA THR A 36 5.85 21.51 12.78
C THR A 36 4.82 21.15 13.84
N ALA A 37 5.25 20.56 14.96
CA ALA A 37 4.34 20.20 16.05
C ALA A 37 5.06 20.18 17.41
N ALA A 38 4.26 20.06 18.47
CA ALA A 38 4.74 19.99 19.86
C ALA A 38 5.44 18.67 20.22
N SER A 39 5.29 17.62 19.40
CA SER A 39 5.97 16.34 19.60
C SER A 39 6.21 15.61 18.27
N LEU A 40 7.20 14.71 18.26
CA LEU A 40 7.45 13.84 17.11
C LEU A 40 6.30 12.88 16.82
N ASP A 41 5.56 12.42 17.84
CA ASP A 41 4.37 11.59 17.64
C ASP A 41 3.32 12.31 16.80
N ILE A 42 3.07 13.59 17.07
CA ILE A 42 2.15 14.41 16.27
C ILE A 42 2.70 14.57 14.84
N CYS A 43 3.99 14.86 14.67
CA CYS A 43 4.61 14.97 13.35
C CYS A 43 4.45 13.69 12.52
N ARG A 44 4.70 12.52 13.13
CA ARG A 44 4.58 11.21 12.49
C ARG A 44 3.14 10.89 12.11
N LYS A 45 2.16 11.16 12.99
CA LYS A 45 0.73 11.02 12.66
C LYS A 45 0.31 11.88 11.46
N LEU A 46 0.85 13.10 11.36
CA LEU A 46 0.60 13.98 10.22
C LEU A 46 1.27 13.47 8.94
N ARG A 47 2.52 12.97 9.01
CA ARG A 47 3.19 12.27 7.91
C ARG A 47 2.37 11.07 7.44
N ASP A 48 1.92 10.22 8.35
CA ASP A 48 1.18 9.01 8.01
C ASP A 48 -0.14 9.35 7.32
N ARG A 49 -0.82 10.41 7.78
CA ARG A 49 -2.02 10.94 7.09
C ARG A 49 -1.70 11.43 5.68
N TRP A 50 -0.59 12.14 5.49
CA TRP A 50 -0.15 12.61 4.19
C TRP A 50 0.15 11.44 3.24
N GLN A 51 0.97 10.47 3.68
CA GLN A 51 1.29 9.31 2.85
C GLN A 51 0.03 8.50 2.54
N ARG A 52 -0.86 8.30 3.52
CA ARG A 52 -2.16 7.63 3.32
C ARG A 52 -3.00 8.31 2.24
N HIS A 53 -3.00 9.65 2.17
CA HIS A 53 -3.74 10.40 1.14
C HIS A 53 -3.18 10.19 -0.28
N LEU A 54 -1.90 9.82 -0.39
CA LEU A 54 -1.21 9.51 -1.65
C LEU A 54 -1.19 8.00 -1.95
N SER A 55 -1.90 7.20 -1.16
CA SER A 55 -1.83 5.73 -1.20
C SER A 55 -3.11 5.05 -1.68
N THR A 56 -2.93 4.06 -2.55
CA THR A 56 -3.97 3.16 -3.07
C THR A 56 -3.64 1.70 -2.73
N SER A 57 -4.62 0.95 -2.23
CA SER A 57 -4.50 -0.50 -1.99
C SER A 57 -5.18 -1.32 -3.06
N PHE A 58 -4.79 -2.58 -3.20
CA PHE A 58 -5.45 -3.57 -4.06
C PHE A 58 -6.10 -4.70 -3.25
N THR A 59 -7.20 -5.25 -3.77
CA THR A 59 -7.79 -6.50 -3.27
C THR A 59 -8.54 -7.21 -4.39
N GLY A 60 -8.50 -8.54 -4.46
CA GLY A 60 -9.22 -9.25 -5.51
C GLY A 60 -9.13 -10.76 -5.45
N HIS A 61 -9.78 -11.42 -6.39
CA HIS A 61 -9.85 -12.88 -6.46
C HIS A 61 -8.51 -13.55 -6.76
N ARG A 62 -8.33 -14.76 -6.21
CA ARG A 62 -7.15 -15.61 -6.49
C ARG A 62 -7.23 -16.29 -7.85
N HIS A 63 -8.45 -16.58 -8.30
CA HIS A 63 -8.71 -17.16 -9.62
C HIS A 63 -9.17 -16.06 -10.58
N ILE A 64 -8.45 -15.88 -11.68
CA ILE A 64 -8.72 -14.84 -12.69
C ILE A 64 -8.86 -15.52 -14.05
N ALA A 65 -10.05 -15.43 -14.65
CA ALA A 65 -10.34 -16.09 -15.92
C ALA A 65 -9.66 -15.40 -17.12
N ASN A 66 -9.74 -14.07 -17.21
CA ASN A 66 -9.15 -13.31 -18.32
C ASN A 66 -8.00 -12.42 -17.85
N TYR A 67 -6.80 -13.00 -17.78
CA TYR A 67 -5.60 -12.32 -17.28
C TYR A 67 -5.29 -11.01 -18.03
N ALA A 68 -5.33 -11.04 -19.37
CA ALA A 68 -4.93 -9.91 -20.20
C ALA A 68 -5.89 -8.72 -20.05
N GLU A 69 -7.19 -9.00 -20.01
CA GLU A 69 -8.21 -7.97 -19.79
C GLU A 69 -8.09 -7.35 -18.40
N VAL A 70 -7.98 -8.18 -17.35
CA VAL A 70 -7.84 -7.69 -15.97
C VAL A 70 -6.57 -6.87 -15.81
N LYS A 71 -5.45 -7.32 -16.40
CA LYS A 71 -4.21 -6.53 -16.44
C LYS A 71 -4.43 -5.15 -17.06
N LYS A 72 -5.12 -5.07 -18.20
CA LYS A 72 -5.42 -3.78 -18.85
C LYS A 72 -6.31 -2.89 -17.96
N LYS A 73 -7.34 -3.45 -17.32
CA LYS A 73 -8.20 -2.71 -16.36
C LYS A 73 -7.39 -2.16 -15.19
N VAL A 74 -6.52 -2.98 -14.60
CA VAL A 74 -5.63 -2.59 -13.49
C VAL A 74 -4.69 -1.47 -13.93
N GLU A 75 -4.02 -1.59 -15.07
CA GLU A 75 -3.10 -0.55 -15.54
C GLU A 75 -3.80 0.78 -15.80
N ASN A 76 -5.01 0.76 -16.35
CA ASN A 76 -5.82 1.96 -16.54
C ASN A 76 -6.22 2.60 -15.21
N ALA A 77 -6.61 1.78 -14.22
CA ALA A 77 -6.94 2.24 -12.88
C ALA A 77 -5.73 2.86 -12.17
N VAL A 78 -4.54 2.25 -12.29
CA VAL A 78 -3.29 2.80 -11.75
C VAL A 78 -2.95 4.14 -12.40
N ARG A 79 -3.01 4.24 -13.74
CA ARG A 79 -2.79 5.51 -14.45
C ARG A 79 -3.77 6.59 -14.00
N PHE A 80 -5.04 6.24 -13.81
CA PHE A 80 -6.05 7.16 -13.30
C PHE A 80 -5.71 7.63 -11.87
N CYS A 81 -5.39 6.71 -10.95
CA CYS A 81 -5.00 7.05 -9.59
C CYS A 81 -3.75 7.95 -9.57
N TYR A 82 -2.74 7.61 -10.38
CA TYR A 82 -1.50 8.36 -10.49
C TYR A 82 -1.73 9.80 -10.97
N LYS A 83 -2.55 10.00 -12.01
CA LYS A 83 -2.95 11.33 -12.50
C LYS A 83 -3.70 12.14 -11.43
N ASN A 84 -4.38 11.46 -10.50
CA ASN A 84 -5.04 12.05 -9.34
C ASN A 84 -4.15 12.12 -8.09
N GLY A 85 -2.82 12.08 -8.26
CA GLY A 85 -1.85 12.33 -7.19
C GLY A 85 -1.45 11.10 -6.37
N GLN A 86 -1.99 9.91 -6.64
CA GLN A 86 -1.56 8.71 -5.93
C GLN A 86 -0.15 8.31 -6.37
N ARG A 87 0.66 7.84 -5.41
CA ARG A 87 2.07 7.48 -5.62
C ARG A 87 2.43 6.15 -4.99
N PHE A 88 1.79 5.79 -3.88
CA PHE A 88 2.09 4.56 -3.14
C PHE A 88 1.01 3.51 -3.41
N PHE A 89 1.43 2.32 -3.81
CA PHE A 89 0.55 1.25 -4.23
C PHE A 89 0.81 0.01 -3.38
N TYR A 90 -0.18 -0.38 -2.58
CA TYR A 90 -0.08 -1.49 -1.64
C TYR A 90 -0.73 -2.76 -2.21
N VAL A 91 0.04 -3.83 -2.28
CA VAL A 91 -0.44 -5.17 -2.65
C VAL A 91 -0.18 -6.15 -1.52
N GLY A 92 -0.97 -7.22 -1.44
CA GLY A 92 -0.84 -8.20 -0.36
C GLY A 92 0.02 -9.42 -0.65
N GLY A 93 0.61 -9.49 -1.84
CA GLY A 93 1.47 -10.60 -2.25
C GLY A 93 0.77 -11.94 -2.41
N ALA A 94 -0.56 -11.99 -2.49
CA ALA A 94 -1.27 -13.23 -2.83
C ALA A 94 -1.16 -13.56 -4.34
N ILE A 95 -1.48 -14.80 -4.69
CA ILE A 95 -1.70 -15.19 -6.09
C ILE A 95 -2.95 -14.53 -6.68
N GLY A 96 -3.04 -14.49 -8.01
CA GLY A 96 -4.21 -13.96 -8.72
C GLY A 96 -4.15 -12.45 -8.85
N PHE A 97 -5.19 -11.74 -8.39
CA PHE A 97 -5.30 -10.30 -8.58
C PHE A 97 -4.15 -9.50 -7.97
N ASP A 98 -3.68 -9.87 -6.76
CA ASP A 98 -2.52 -9.22 -6.11
C ASP A 98 -1.25 -9.32 -6.99
N THR A 99 -1.06 -10.45 -7.68
CA THR A 99 0.06 -10.65 -8.62
C THR A 99 -0.08 -9.75 -9.85
N ILE A 100 -1.29 -9.67 -10.43
CA ILE A 100 -1.57 -8.79 -11.57
C ILE A 100 -1.33 -7.33 -11.19
N ALA A 101 -1.84 -6.91 -10.04
CA ALA A 101 -1.66 -5.56 -9.51
C ALA A 101 -0.19 -5.20 -9.34
N ALA A 102 0.60 -6.06 -8.70
CA ALA A 102 2.02 -5.82 -8.50
C ALA A 102 2.78 -5.67 -9.82
N GLU A 103 2.57 -6.60 -10.76
CA GLU A 103 3.25 -6.56 -12.07
C GLU A 103 2.83 -5.36 -12.91
N SER A 104 1.55 -4.98 -12.87
CA SER A 104 1.06 -3.77 -13.54
C SER A 104 1.69 -2.50 -12.97
N VAL A 105 1.84 -2.41 -11.63
CA VAL A 105 2.53 -1.30 -10.97
C VAL A 105 4.00 -1.28 -11.36
N LEU A 106 4.69 -2.42 -11.32
CA LEU A 106 6.11 -2.51 -11.72
C LEU A 106 6.34 -2.07 -13.17
N ARG A 107 5.51 -2.55 -14.11
CA ARG A 107 5.58 -2.10 -15.50
C ARG A 107 5.34 -0.59 -15.62
N LEU A 108 4.38 -0.06 -14.87
CA LEU A 108 4.05 1.37 -14.89
C LEU A 108 5.14 2.24 -14.27
N LYS A 109 6.07 1.70 -13.47
CA LYS A 109 7.25 2.46 -13.00
C LYS A 109 8.18 2.88 -14.15
N GLU A 110 8.17 2.16 -15.28
CA GLU A 110 8.90 2.57 -16.48
C GLU A 110 8.32 3.86 -17.07
N GLU A 111 6.99 4.05 -16.98
CA GLU A 111 6.29 5.27 -17.41
C GLU A 111 6.31 6.37 -16.32
N PHE A 112 6.24 5.97 -15.04
CA PHE A 112 6.09 6.85 -13.88
C PHE A 112 7.09 6.47 -12.78
N PRO A 113 8.35 6.95 -12.86
CA PRO A 113 9.43 6.50 -11.98
C PRO A 113 9.25 6.81 -10.49
N ASP A 114 8.35 7.73 -10.15
CA ASP A 114 8.03 8.13 -8.77
C ASP A 114 6.86 7.32 -8.14
N ILE A 115 6.37 6.28 -8.83
CA ILE A 115 5.49 5.27 -8.26
C ILE A 115 6.27 4.38 -7.29
N VAL A 116 5.65 4.05 -6.16
CA VAL A 116 6.21 3.20 -5.10
C VAL A 116 5.32 1.97 -4.94
N LEU A 117 5.89 0.77 -5.11
CA LEU A 117 5.23 -0.51 -4.84
C LEU A 117 5.61 -0.99 -3.43
N ILE A 118 4.59 -1.20 -2.60
CA ILE A 118 4.73 -1.74 -1.25
C ILE A 118 4.02 -3.10 -1.18
N VAL A 119 4.77 -4.16 -0.86
CA VAL A 119 4.22 -5.51 -0.72
C VAL A 119 4.03 -5.82 0.76
N VAL A 120 2.78 -6.00 1.16
CA VAL A 120 2.41 -6.34 2.53
C VAL A 120 2.19 -7.85 2.65
N VAL A 121 3.19 -8.53 3.20
CA VAL A 121 3.22 -9.97 3.40
C VAL A 121 2.58 -10.32 4.76
N PRO A 122 1.61 -11.25 4.81
CA PRO A 122 0.94 -11.58 6.06
C PRO A 122 1.87 -12.28 7.07
N PHE A 123 2.75 -13.17 6.61
CA PHE A 123 3.72 -13.91 7.41
C PHE A 123 4.84 -14.50 6.54
N PRO A 124 6.02 -14.84 7.10
CA PRO A 124 7.12 -15.46 6.37
C PRO A 124 6.71 -16.76 5.67
N GLN A 125 7.27 -17.01 4.49
CA GLN A 125 7.06 -18.25 3.73
C GLN A 125 5.58 -18.50 3.32
N GLN A 126 4.80 -17.43 3.11
CA GLN A 126 3.40 -17.57 2.61
C GLN A 126 3.30 -18.29 1.25
N ASP A 127 4.40 -18.33 0.50
CA ASP A 127 4.54 -18.96 -0.81
C ASP A 127 4.66 -20.49 -0.75
N LYS A 128 4.69 -21.11 0.44
CA LYS A 128 4.85 -22.58 0.60
C LYS A 128 3.88 -23.42 -0.22
N LEU A 129 2.66 -22.93 -0.45
CA LEU A 129 1.63 -23.62 -1.21
C LEU A 129 1.51 -23.14 -2.66
N PHE A 130 2.38 -22.22 -3.10
CA PHE A 130 2.39 -21.74 -4.47
C PHE A 130 3.11 -22.76 -5.35
N ASN A 131 2.58 -23.01 -6.54
CA ASN A 131 3.31 -23.77 -7.55
C ASN A 131 4.56 -22.99 -8.00
N SER A 132 5.48 -23.67 -8.69
CA SER A 132 6.77 -23.10 -9.12
C SER A 132 6.62 -21.80 -9.92
N SER A 133 5.65 -21.73 -10.84
CA SER A 133 5.38 -20.54 -11.65
C SER A 133 4.97 -19.33 -10.80
N TYR A 134 3.98 -19.50 -9.91
CA TYR A 134 3.55 -18.43 -9.01
C TYR A 134 4.62 -18.04 -8.01
N ARG A 135 5.40 -19.00 -7.52
CA ARG A 135 6.49 -18.76 -6.59
C ARG A 135 7.59 -17.90 -7.23
N ASN A 136 7.96 -18.18 -8.48
CA ASN A 136 8.94 -17.37 -9.22
C ASN A 136 8.44 -15.93 -9.42
N ARG A 137 7.18 -15.77 -9.83
CA ARG A 137 6.56 -14.44 -9.98
C ARG A 137 6.54 -13.67 -8.65
N TYR A 138 6.17 -14.34 -7.57
CA TYR A 138 6.14 -13.77 -6.23
C TYR A 138 7.52 -13.25 -5.79
N PHE A 139 8.58 -14.05 -5.93
CA PHE A 139 9.93 -13.61 -5.58
C PHE A 139 10.46 -12.49 -6.48
N ASN A 140 10.14 -12.51 -7.77
CA ASN A 140 10.48 -11.40 -8.67
C ASN A 140 9.80 -10.09 -8.21
N ILE A 141 8.52 -10.14 -7.84
CA ILE A 141 7.80 -9.01 -7.29
C ILE A 141 8.46 -8.50 -6.01
N LEU A 142 8.78 -9.38 -5.06
CA LEU A 142 9.43 -8.99 -3.80
C LEU A 142 10.78 -8.32 -4.03
N ASN A 143 11.58 -8.82 -4.98
CA ASN A 143 12.89 -8.27 -5.29
C ASN A 143 12.83 -6.89 -5.98
N MET A 144 11.74 -6.61 -6.70
CA MET A 144 11.55 -5.34 -7.42
C MET A 144 10.71 -4.31 -6.63
N ALA A 145 10.09 -4.71 -5.52
CA ALA A 145 9.31 -3.83 -4.67
C ALA A 145 10.20 -2.79 -3.98
N ASP A 146 9.66 -1.59 -3.75
CA ASP A 146 10.38 -0.53 -3.02
C ASP A 146 10.42 -0.81 -1.52
N GLU A 147 9.40 -1.52 -1.02
CA GLU A 147 9.30 -1.95 0.37
C GLU A 147 8.53 -3.28 0.48
N VAL A 148 9.00 -4.14 1.38
CA VAL A 148 8.31 -5.39 1.76
C VAL A 148 8.07 -5.35 3.27
N ILE A 149 6.80 -5.40 3.67
CA ILE A 149 6.38 -5.32 5.07
C ILE A 149 5.80 -6.66 5.47
N THR A 150 6.33 -7.29 6.53
CA THR A 150 5.78 -8.54 7.07
C THR A 150 4.98 -8.25 8.34
N ILE A 151 3.72 -8.69 8.38
CA ILE A 151 2.74 -8.27 9.40
C ILE A 151 2.73 -9.16 10.65
N SER A 152 3.06 -10.45 10.50
CA SER A 152 3.10 -11.40 11.61
C SER A 152 4.33 -12.29 11.48
N ASP A 153 4.95 -12.67 12.59
CA ASP A 153 6.15 -13.51 12.59
C ASP A 153 5.87 -14.96 12.15
N SER A 154 4.61 -15.40 12.24
CA SER A 154 4.20 -16.77 11.93
C SER A 154 2.81 -16.84 11.27
N PHE A 155 2.53 -17.99 10.66
CA PHE A 155 1.21 -18.29 10.10
C PHE A 155 0.10 -18.21 11.15
N SER A 156 -0.98 -17.52 10.80
CA SER A 156 -2.28 -17.64 11.45
C SER A 156 -3.36 -17.20 10.45
N ASN A 157 -4.59 -17.71 10.58
CA ASN A 157 -5.71 -17.22 9.78
C ASN A 157 -5.93 -15.71 9.96
N PHE A 158 -5.63 -15.20 11.16
CA PHE A 158 -5.75 -13.79 11.49
C PHE A 158 -4.67 -12.92 10.81
N ALA A 159 -3.50 -13.47 10.46
CA ALA A 159 -2.44 -12.72 9.78
C ALA A 159 -2.88 -12.19 8.41
N TYR A 160 -3.72 -12.95 7.67
CA TYR A 160 -4.30 -12.45 6.43
C TYR A 160 -5.24 -11.25 6.65
N LEU A 161 -6.04 -11.28 7.71
CA LEU A 161 -6.94 -10.18 8.05
C LEU A 161 -6.17 -8.95 8.54
N LYS A 162 -5.16 -9.14 9.41
CA LYS A 162 -4.25 -8.07 9.85
C LYS A 162 -3.56 -7.39 8.66
N ARG A 163 -3.11 -8.19 7.69
CA ARG A 163 -2.53 -7.69 6.44
C ARG A 163 -3.50 -6.80 5.68
N ASN A 164 -4.74 -7.24 5.51
CA ASN A 164 -5.77 -6.45 4.83
C ASN A 164 -6.08 -5.16 5.61
N ASP A 165 -6.22 -5.24 6.93
CA ASP A 165 -6.49 -4.08 7.79
C ASP A 165 -5.37 -3.04 7.72
N TYR A 166 -4.12 -3.51 7.66
CA TYR A 166 -2.94 -2.66 7.45
C TYR A 166 -3.01 -1.93 6.12
N MET A 167 -3.29 -2.64 5.01
CA MET A 167 -3.41 -2.02 3.69
C MET A 167 -4.50 -0.92 3.69
N ILE A 168 -5.69 -1.21 4.24
CA ILE A 168 -6.78 -0.24 4.32
C ILE A 168 -6.44 0.93 5.25
N SER A 169 -5.75 0.73 6.39
CA SER A 169 -5.36 1.83 7.26
C SER A 169 -4.33 2.78 6.63
N HIS A 170 -3.53 2.29 5.68
CA HIS A 170 -2.47 3.04 5.02
C HIS A 170 -2.84 3.54 3.63
N SER A 171 -4.11 3.42 3.22
CA SER A 171 -4.60 3.93 1.93
C SER A 171 -5.80 4.86 2.07
N SER A 172 -5.99 5.71 1.06
CA SER A 172 -7.19 6.53 0.87
C SER A 172 -8.10 5.99 -0.24
N GLN A 173 -7.57 5.12 -1.09
CA GLN A 173 -8.29 4.49 -2.19
C GLN A 173 -8.09 2.97 -2.18
N LEU A 174 -9.06 2.24 -2.71
CA LEU A 174 -9.01 0.80 -2.92
C LEU A 174 -9.39 0.47 -4.36
N ILE A 175 -8.50 -0.21 -5.08
CA ILE A 175 -8.83 -0.87 -6.34
C ILE A 175 -9.20 -2.33 -6.02
N ALA A 176 -10.45 -2.67 -6.27
CA ALA A 176 -10.99 -4.00 -6.01
C ALA A 176 -11.22 -4.78 -7.31
N TYR A 177 -11.11 -6.10 -7.25
CA TYR A 177 -11.64 -7.01 -8.26
C TYR A 177 -12.50 -8.06 -7.56
N TRP A 178 -13.76 -7.71 -7.36
CA TRP A 178 -14.71 -8.49 -6.59
C TRP A 178 -16.05 -8.58 -7.32
N ASP A 179 -16.58 -9.80 -7.39
CA ASP A 179 -17.83 -10.15 -8.06
C ASP A 179 -19.09 -9.70 -7.32
N GLU A 180 -18.94 -9.03 -6.17
CA GLU A 180 -20.03 -8.59 -5.29
C GLU A 180 -20.87 -9.75 -4.72
N ILE A 181 -20.45 -11.00 -4.94
CA ILE A 181 -21.17 -12.22 -4.54
C ILE A 181 -20.31 -13.06 -3.61
N SER A 182 -19.07 -13.35 -4.00
CA SER A 182 -18.20 -14.27 -3.26
C SER A 182 -17.80 -13.71 -1.90
N LEU A 183 -17.91 -14.54 -0.87
CA LEU A 183 -17.48 -14.20 0.49
C LEU A 183 -16.03 -14.65 0.73
N GLY A 184 -15.21 -13.79 1.35
CA GLY A 184 -13.84 -14.12 1.69
C GLY A 184 -12.98 -12.89 2.02
N GLY A 185 -11.67 -13.03 1.86
CA GLY A 185 -10.72 -11.95 2.14
C GLY A 185 -11.00 -10.67 1.35
N THR A 186 -11.43 -10.80 0.09
CA THR A 186 -11.76 -9.67 -0.78
C THR A 186 -13.00 -8.93 -0.30
N SER A 187 -14.12 -9.64 -0.05
CA SER A 187 -15.33 -9.00 0.46
C SER A 187 -15.14 -8.40 1.86
N TYR A 188 -14.34 -9.05 2.72
CA TYR A 188 -13.89 -8.49 4.00
C TYR A 188 -13.16 -7.14 3.80
N THR A 189 -12.21 -7.10 2.87
CA THR A 189 -11.39 -5.91 2.59
C THR A 189 -12.22 -4.77 2.03
N VAL A 190 -13.14 -5.06 1.09
CA VAL A 190 -14.08 -4.08 0.53
C VAL A 190 -14.98 -3.51 1.62
N ARG A 191 -15.54 -4.36 2.51
CA ARG A 191 -16.33 -3.90 3.66
C ARG A 191 -15.53 -2.99 4.58
N LYS A 192 -14.29 -3.35 4.92
CA LYS A 192 -13.39 -2.51 5.73
C LYS A 192 -13.08 -1.16 5.08
N ALA A 193 -12.94 -1.13 3.76
CA ALA A 193 -12.74 0.11 3.02
C ALA A 193 -13.97 1.02 3.07
N TYR A 194 -15.19 0.48 2.98
CA TYR A 194 -16.42 1.25 3.21
C TYR A 194 -16.50 1.80 4.64
N GLU A 195 -16.24 0.98 5.65
CA GLU A 195 -16.21 1.40 7.07
C GLU A 195 -15.25 2.57 7.30
N LYS A 196 -14.08 2.55 6.62
CA LYS A 196 -13.06 3.60 6.70
C LYS A 196 -13.21 4.72 5.67
N LYS A 197 -14.30 4.73 4.88
CA LYS A 197 -14.63 5.76 3.89
C LYS A 197 -13.55 5.97 2.82
N LEU A 198 -12.92 4.88 2.35
CA LEU A 198 -12.03 4.93 1.19
C LEU A 198 -12.86 5.07 -0.09
N THR A 199 -12.28 5.71 -1.10
CA THR A 199 -12.83 5.65 -2.46
C THR A 199 -12.54 4.28 -3.06
N ILE A 200 -13.56 3.58 -3.54
CA ILE A 200 -13.45 2.20 -4.05
C ILE A 200 -13.67 2.18 -5.57
N TYR A 201 -12.74 1.60 -6.30
CA TYR A 201 -12.84 1.33 -7.74
C TYR A 201 -12.92 -0.19 -7.96
N ASN A 202 -14.13 -0.73 -8.13
CA ASN A 202 -14.32 -2.15 -8.42
C ASN A 202 -14.20 -2.43 -9.93
N LEU A 203 -13.21 -3.21 -10.33
CA LEU A 203 -12.86 -3.53 -11.72
C LEU A 203 -13.50 -4.82 -12.25
N TYR A 204 -14.36 -5.47 -11.46
CA TYR A 204 -14.96 -6.74 -11.85
C TYR A 204 -15.98 -6.61 -12.99
N LYS A 205 -16.64 -5.45 -13.09
CA LYS A 205 -17.59 -5.13 -14.17
C LYS A 205 -16.84 -4.67 -15.42
#